data_AF-A0A5S3SFC5-F1
#
_entry.id   AF-A0A5S3SFC5-F1
#
_cell.length_a   1.000
_cell.length_b   1.000
_cell.length_c   1.000
_cell.angle_alpha   90.00
_cell.angle_beta   90.00
_cell.angle_gamma   90.00
#
_symmetry.space_group_name_H-M   'P 1'
#
loop_
_entity.id
_entity.type
_entity.pdbx_description
1 polymer ?
#
loop_
_entity_poly.entity_id
_entity_poly.type
_entity_poly.pdbx_seq_one_letter_code
_entity_poly.pdbx_strand_id
1 'polypeptide(L)'
;MILHLQENIIHEVAGILPDRWDKVTINLEIDLVDDEIVISPKNKYFIKDKPYELRLGIDITNSFKELRREMQKNDTQHSAWTICDLEILSDGTFNYQFSYGEAPRLASLREC
;
A
#
# COMPACT_ATOMS: atom_id res chain seq x y z
N MET A 1 15.31 -8.45 3.44
CA MET A 1 14.84 -7.96 2.13
C MET A 1 13.43 -7.39 2.22
N ILE A 2 12.40 -8.17 2.59
CA ILE A 2 11.02 -7.67 2.77
C ILE A 2 10.93 -6.52 3.80
N LEU A 3 11.54 -6.66 4.98
CA LEU A 3 11.56 -5.60 6.01
C LEU A 3 12.15 -4.29 5.48
N HIS A 4 13.24 -4.36 4.71
CA HIS A 4 13.87 -3.18 4.11
C HIS A 4 12.95 -2.51 3.08
N LEU A 5 12.21 -3.28 2.28
CA LEU A 5 11.21 -2.74 1.35
C LEU A 5 10.06 -2.06 2.10
N GLN A 6 9.59 -2.66 3.18
CA GLN A 6 8.57 -2.06 4.05
C GLN A 6 9.08 -0.73 4.62
N GLU A 7 10.26 -0.72 5.25
CA GLU A 7 10.87 0.51 5.79
C GLU A 7 11.07 1.59 4.72
N ASN A 8 11.54 1.24 3.52
CA ASN A 8 11.69 2.19 2.42
C ASN A 8 10.35 2.82 2.02
N ILE A 9 9.28 2.02 1.91
CA ILE A 9 7.93 2.54 1.64
C ILE A 9 7.50 3.52 2.74
N ILE A 10 7.76 3.21 4.02
CA ILE A 10 7.46 4.13 5.13
C ILE A 10 8.20 5.45 4.95
N HIS A 11 9.50 5.40 4.62
CA HIS A 11 10.31 6.59 4.41
C HIS A 11 9.83 7.43 3.22
N GLU A 12 9.51 6.80 2.09
CA GLU A 12 8.99 7.51 0.91
C GLU A 12 7.63 8.16 1.19
N VAL A 13 6.72 7.45 1.88
CA VAL A 13 5.42 7.99 2.28
C VAL A 13 5.61 9.16 3.26
N ALA A 14 6.46 9.01 4.27
CA ALA A 14 6.72 10.08 5.24
C ALA A 14 7.35 11.32 4.59
N GLY A 15 8.20 11.13 3.57
CA GLY A 15 8.90 12.20 2.86
C GLY A 15 8.00 13.12 2.03
N ILE A 16 6.77 12.70 1.72
CA ILE A 16 5.79 13.52 0.96
C ILE A 16 4.74 14.18 1.86
N LEU A 17 4.79 13.96 3.18
CA LEU A 17 3.84 14.54 4.11
C LEU A 17 4.25 15.96 4.51
N PRO A 18 3.28 16.83 4.83
CA PRO A 18 3.57 18.13 5.40
C PRO A 18 4.21 17.99 6.79
N ASP A 19 4.86 19.07 7.25
CA ASP A 19 5.30 19.16 8.63
C ASP A 19 4.11 18.97 9.60
N ARG A 20 4.31 18.16 10.65
CA ARG A 20 3.35 17.90 11.75
C ARG A 20 2.06 17.15 11.34
N TRP A 21 2.22 15.95 10.77
CA TRP A 21 1.15 14.95 10.65
C TRP A 21 1.09 14.04 11.89
N ASP A 22 -0.06 13.41 12.14
CA ASP A 22 -0.22 12.47 13.27
C ASP A 22 -0.21 11.02 12.81
N LYS A 23 -0.95 10.75 11.71
CA LYS A 23 -1.19 9.42 11.19
C LYS A 23 -1.37 9.41 9.67
N VAL A 24 -0.97 8.31 9.04
CA VAL A 24 -1.32 7.95 7.66
C VAL A 24 -2.05 6.63 7.64
N THR A 25 -3.08 6.54 6.81
CA THR A 25 -3.77 5.28 6.47
C THR A 25 -3.74 5.11 4.96
N ILE A 26 -3.12 4.04 4.49
CA ILE A 26 -3.09 3.62 3.09
C ILE A 26 -3.87 2.32 2.99
N ASN A 27 -4.90 2.29 2.16
CA ASN A 27 -5.55 1.05 1.73
C ASN A 27 -5.25 0.89 0.24
N LEU A 28 -4.39 -0.07 -0.10
CA LEU A 28 -3.93 -0.32 -1.44
C LEU A 28 -4.51 -1.64 -1.93
N GLU A 29 -5.24 -1.59 -3.03
CA GLU A 29 -5.65 -2.78 -3.77
C GLU A 29 -4.74 -2.95 -4.97
N ILE A 30 -4.32 -4.19 -5.24
CA ILE A 30 -3.42 -4.54 -6.33
C ILE A 30 -3.81 -5.89 -6.89
N ASP A 31 -3.94 -5.97 -8.21
CA ASP A 31 -4.28 -7.23 -8.85
C ASP A 31 -3.80 -7.30 -10.30
N LEU A 32 -3.89 -8.49 -10.89
CA LEU A 32 -3.67 -8.70 -12.32
C LEU A 32 -5.00 -8.53 -13.07
N VAL A 33 -5.07 -7.56 -13.97
CA VAL A 33 -6.19 -7.31 -14.88
C VAL A 33 -5.62 -7.27 -16.29
N ASP A 34 -6.13 -8.13 -17.19
CA ASP A 34 -5.64 -8.26 -18.57
C ASP A 34 -4.11 -8.39 -18.69
N ASP A 35 -3.51 -9.26 -17.86
CA ASP A 35 -2.06 -9.48 -17.74
C ASP A 35 -1.23 -8.28 -17.25
N GLU A 36 -1.88 -7.18 -16.84
CA GLU A 36 -1.24 -6.00 -16.26
C GLU A 36 -1.47 -5.89 -14.75
N ILE A 37 -0.43 -5.47 -14.01
CA ILE A 37 -0.55 -5.17 -12.58
C ILE A 37 -1.19 -3.80 -12.41
N VAL A 38 -2.46 -3.80 -11.99
CA VAL A 38 -3.25 -2.59 -11.70
C VAL A 38 -3.23 -2.32 -10.19
N ILE A 39 -3.09 -1.05 -9.82
CA ILE A 39 -3.13 -0.59 -8.42
C ILE A 39 -4.24 0.44 -8.26
N SER A 40 -5.03 0.30 -7.20
CA SER A 40 -6.05 1.25 -6.77
C SER A 40 -5.80 1.66 -5.31
N PRO A 41 -5.04 2.75 -5.08
CA PRO A 41 -4.74 3.21 -3.73
C PRO A 41 -5.81 4.19 -3.22
N LYS A 42 -6.19 4.07 -1.96
CA LYS A 42 -7.09 4.99 -1.26
C LYS A 42 -6.46 5.39 0.06
N ASN A 43 -5.89 6.60 0.09
CA ASN A 43 -4.97 7.00 1.15
C ASN A 43 -5.38 8.33 1.77
N LYS A 44 -5.12 8.45 3.06
CA LYS A 44 -5.37 9.67 3.82
C LYS A 44 -4.24 9.89 4.81
N TYR A 45 -3.99 11.15 5.13
CA TYR A 45 -3.20 11.54 6.30
C TYR A 45 -4.06 12.40 7.24
N PHE A 46 -3.65 12.49 8.50
CA PHE A 46 -4.38 13.17 9.55
C PHE A 46 -3.52 14.23 10.22
N ILE A 47 -4.10 15.41 10.47
CA ILE A 47 -3.53 16.47 11.31
C ILE A 47 -4.61 16.90 12.30
N LYS A 48 -4.35 16.74 13.59
CA LYS A 48 -5.28 16.94 14.70
C LYS A 48 -6.63 16.27 14.42
N ASP A 49 -6.59 14.98 14.11
CA ASP A 49 -7.74 14.13 13.74
C ASP A 49 -8.51 14.54 12.47
N LYS A 50 -8.10 15.61 11.78
CA LYS A 50 -8.72 16.01 10.52
C LYS A 50 -8.10 15.25 9.35
N PRO A 51 -8.90 14.56 8.52
CA PRO A 51 -8.39 13.80 7.38
C PRO A 51 -8.11 14.70 6.17
N TYR A 52 -7.08 14.34 5.42
CA TYR A 52 -6.68 14.95 4.16
C TYR A 52 -6.35 13.86 3.14
N GLU A 53 -6.59 14.14 1.86
CA GLU A 53 -6.27 13.21 0.77
C GLU A 53 -4.74 13.09 0.61
N LEU A 54 -4.25 11.85 0.49
CA LEU A 54 -2.86 11.57 0.17
C LEU A 54 -2.77 10.93 -1.22
N ARG A 55 -2.05 11.60 -2.13
CA ARG A 55 -1.74 11.06 -3.45
C ARG A 55 -0.36 10.41 -3.40
N LEU A 56 -0.30 9.12 -3.72
CA LEU A 56 0.96 8.40 -3.83
C LEU A 56 1.55 8.62 -5.22
N GLY A 57 2.85 8.90 -5.26
CA GLY A 57 3.59 9.00 -6.51
C GLY A 57 3.85 7.63 -7.15
N ILE A 58 4.29 7.66 -8.41
CA ILE A 58 4.64 6.46 -9.18
C ILE A 58 5.68 5.62 -8.43
N ASP A 59 6.69 6.25 -7.85
CA ASP A 59 7.78 5.56 -7.12
C ASP A 59 7.23 4.74 -5.95
N ILE A 60 6.44 5.35 -5.07
CA ILE A 60 5.81 4.64 -3.94
C ILE A 60 4.94 3.47 -4.43
N THR A 61 4.14 3.68 -5.49
CA THR A 61 3.31 2.60 -6.03
C THR A 61 4.15 1.46 -6.63
N ASN A 62 5.32 1.75 -7.21
CA ASN A 62 6.26 0.74 -7.69
C ASN A 62 6.89 -0.02 -6.51
N SER A 63 7.23 0.67 -5.42
CA SER A 63 7.71 0.03 -4.18
C SER A 63 6.71 -0.99 -3.64
N PHE A 64 5.40 -0.69 -3.68
CA PHE A 64 4.36 -1.68 -3.34
C PHE A 64 4.29 -2.88 -4.32
N LYS A 65 4.50 -2.66 -5.63
CA LYS A 65 4.57 -3.77 -6.61
C LYS A 65 5.76 -4.68 -6.31
N GLU A 66 6.90 -4.10 -5.97
CA GLU A 66 8.10 -4.85 -5.60
C GLU A 66 7.88 -5.64 -4.31
N LEU A 67 7.33 -5.01 -3.27
CA LEU A 67 6.96 -5.69 -2.02
C LEU A 67 6.05 -6.89 -2.29
N ARG A 68 5.04 -6.73 -3.15
CA ARG A 68 4.16 -7.84 -3.56
C ARG A 68 4.92 -9.00 -4.18
N ARG A 69 5.80 -8.71 -5.13
CA ARG A 69 6.60 -9.73 -5.83
C ARG A 69 7.55 -10.45 -4.87
N GLU A 70 8.23 -9.72 -3.98
CA GLU A 70 9.16 -10.32 -3.03
C GLU A 70 8.44 -11.15 -1.96
N MET A 71 7.26 -10.73 -1.50
CA MET A 71 6.46 -11.55 -0.60
C MET A 71 5.95 -12.82 -1.28
N GLN A 72 5.48 -12.73 -2.53
CA GLN A 72 5.04 -13.90 -3.30
C GLN A 72 6.17 -14.92 -3.53
N LYS A 73 7.40 -14.47 -3.81
CA LYS A 73 8.55 -15.38 -3.94
C LYS A 73 8.84 -16.18 -2.67
N ASN A 74 8.53 -15.60 -1.51
CA ASN A 74 8.79 -16.20 -0.20
C ASN A 74 7.60 -16.99 0.36
N ASP A 75 6.40 -16.85 -0.21
CA ASP A 75 5.21 -17.63 0.16
C ASP A 75 4.81 -18.56 -0.99
N THR A 76 5.25 -19.81 -0.92
CA THR A 76 4.94 -20.83 -1.92
C THR A 76 3.54 -21.43 -1.77
N GLN A 77 2.79 -21.06 -0.73
CA GLN A 77 1.50 -21.68 -0.41
C GLN A 77 0.32 -20.81 -0.86
N HIS A 78 0.49 -19.49 -0.93
CA HIS A 78 -0.58 -18.57 -1.29
C HIS A 78 -0.29 -17.84 -2.60
N SER A 79 -1.36 -17.39 -3.26
CA SER A 79 -1.25 -16.35 -4.28
C SER A 79 -0.66 -15.08 -3.68
N ALA A 80 -0.14 -14.18 -4.52
CA ALA A 80 0.26 -12.86 -4.05
C ALA A 80 -0.93 -12.13 -3.40
N TRP A 81 -0.68 -11.37 -2.33
CA TRP A 81 -1.70 -10.57 -1.68
C TRP A 81 -2.32 -9.55 -2.66
N THR A 82 -3.56 -9.18 -2.38
CA THR A 82 -4.40 -8.34 -3.23
C THR A 82 -4.81 -7.04 -2.55
N ILE A 83 -4.76 -6.99 -1.22
CA ILE A 83 -5.05 -5.81 -0.41
C ILE A 83 -3.95 -5.63 0.62
N CYS A 84 -3.48 -4.39 0.76
CA CYS A 84 -2.56 -3.95 1.80
C CYS A 84 -3.16 -2.76 2.54
N ASP A 85 -3.43 -2.95 3.83
CA ASP A 85 -3.73 -1.88 4.77
C ASP A 85 -2.45 -1.51 5.52
N LEU A 86 -2.04 -0.26 5.39
CA LEU A 86 -0.86 0.29 6.04
C LEU A 86 -1.27 1.47 6.92
N GLU A 87 -0.96 1.37 8.21
CA GLU A 87 -1.03 2.46 9.16
C GLU A 87 0.39 2.91 9.55
N ILE A 88 0.62 4.22 9.54
CA ILE A 88 1.88 4.84 9.97
C ILE A 88 1.54 5.93 10.97
N LEU A 89 2.22 5.95 12.11
CA LEU A 89 2.13 6.99 13.12
C LEU A 89 3.35 7.91 13.06
N SER A 90 3.16 9.17 13.43
CA SER A 90 4.21 10.20 13.40
C SER A 90 5.41 9.93 14.30
N ASP A 91 5.28 9.01 15.25
CA ASP A 91 6.37 8.53 16.11
C ASP A 91 7.25 7.43 15.47
N GLY A 92 6.94 7.05 14.22
CA GLY A 92 7.65 6.01 13.48
C GLY A 92 7.06 4.61 13.64
N THR A 93 6.02 4.42 14.45
CA THR A 93 5.30 3.15 14.54
C THR A 93 4.53 2.89 13.24
N PHE A 94 4.59 1.67 12.72
CA PHE A 94 3.83 1.28 11.53
C PHE A 94 3.29 -0.15 11.65
N ASN A 95 2.21 -0.42 10.94
CA ASN A 95 1.62 -1.74 10.85
C ASN A 95 1.13 -2.04 9.43
N TYR A 96 1.59 -3.15 8.88
CA TYR A 96 1.12 -3.69 7.61
C TYR A 96 0.15 -4.84 7.87
N GLN A 97 -0.99 -4.81 7.19
CA GLN A 97 -1.94 -5.92 7.15
C GLN A 97 -2.22 -6.29 5.70
N PHE A 98 -1.94 -7.56 5.36
CA PHE A 98 -2.12 -8.09 4.01
C PHE A 98 -3.32 -9.04 3.95
N SER A 99 -4.11 -8.91 2.91
CA SER A 99 -5.22 -9.82 2.60
C SER A 99 -5.06 -10.43 1.21
N TYR A 100 -5.55 -11.65 1.04
CA TYR A 100 -5.37 -12.50 -0.15
C TYR A 100 -6.67 -12.80 -0.89
N GLY A 101 -7.77 -12.16 -0.48
CA GLY A 101 -9.09 -12.32 -1.09
C GLY A 101 -9.25 -11.52 -2.39
N GLU A 102 -10.49 -11.32 -2.83
CA GLU A 102 -10.77 -10.44 -3.96
C GLU A 102 -10.48 -8.97 -3.62
N ALA A 103 -9.89 -8.22 -4.55
CA ALA A 103 -9.70 -6.77 -4.48
C ALA A 103 -10.98 -6.06 -4.99
N PRO A 104 -11.89 -5.56 -4.13
CA PRO A 104 -13.23 -5.17 -4.55
C PRO A 104 -13.28 -3.99 -5.54
N ARG A 105 -12.33 -3.06 -5.48
CA ARG A 105 -12.23 -1.93 -6.42
C ARG A 105 -11.69 -2.36 -7.79
N LEU A 106 -10.98 -3.48 -7.83
CA LEU A 106 -10.41 -4.02 -9.07
C LEU A 106 -11.26 -5.16 -9.64
N ALA A 107 -12.12 -5.79 -8.84
CA ALA A 107 -13.02 -6.86 -9.26
C ALA A 107 -13.91 -6.44 -10.43
N SER A 108 -14.49 -5.24 -10.36
CA SER A 108 -15.35 -4.69 -11.41
C SER A 108 -14.63 -4.39 -12.74
N LEU A 109 -13.29 -4.32 -12.74
CA LEU A 109 -12.50 -4.10 -13.96
C LEU A 109 -12.25 -5.40 -14.74
N ARG A 110 -12.48 -6.57 -14.12
CA ARG A 110 -12.31 -7.89 -14.75
C ARG A 110 -13.55 -8.39 -15.48
N GLU A 111 -14.71 -7.77 -15.26
CA GLU A 111 -15.99 -8.19 -15.83
C GLU A 111 -16.35 -7.46 -17.14
N CYS A 112 -15.39 -6.84 -17.82
CA CYS A 112 -15.59 -6.13 -19.09
C CYS A 112 -15.07 -6.90 -20.30
#